data_AF-A0A098F1J5-F1
#
_entry.id   AF-A0A098F1J5-F1
#
_cell.length_a   1.000
_cell.length_b   1.000
_cell.length_c   1.000
_cell.angle_alpha   90.00
_cell.angle_beta   90.00
_cell.angle_gamma   90.00
#
_symmetry.space_group_name_H-M   'P 1'
#
loop_
_entity.id
_entity.type
_entity.pdbx_description
1 polymer ?
#
loop_
_entity_poly.entity_id
_entity_poly.type
_entity_poly.pdbx_seq_one_letter_code
_entity_poly.pdbx_strand_id
1 'polypeptide(L)'
;MNRSGQFELESIKHDLSRIIAELEEIAIGIGSDFEGIGNEKCASRVLRIADHYRNVKSRLNSIDTRRVADEFKRNLKGANT
;
A
#
# COMPACT_ATOMS: atom_id res chain seq x y z
N MET A 1 14.65 -6.84 11.59
CA MET A 1 14.66 -6.29 10.22
C MET A 1 16.01 -5.64 9.97
N ASN A 2 16.69 -5.97 8.87
CA ASN A 2 17.92 -5.26 8.48
C ASN A 2 17.56 -3.95 7.73
N ARG A 3 18.55 -3.10 7.45
CA ARG A 3 18.30 -1.82 6.73
C ARG A 3 17.68 -2.05 5.34
N SER A 4 18.03 -3.15 4.66
CA SER A 4 17.47 -3.49 3.34
C SER A 4 15.96 -3.69 3.40
N GLY A 5 15.48 -4.53 4.32
CA GLY A 5 14.05 -4.80 4.45
C GLY A 5 13.25 -3.56 4.84
N GLN A 6 13.80 -2.70 5.71
CA GLN A 6 13.13 -1.44 6.06
C GLN A 6 13.03 -0.51 4.84
N PHE A 7 14.11 -0.41 4.06
CA PHE A 7 14.13 0.37 2.83
C PHE A 7 13.13 -0.17 1.80
N GLU A 8 13.09 -1.48 1.59
CA GLU A 8 12.14 -2.14 0.69
C GLU A 8 10.69 -1.90 1.12
N LEU A 9 10.38 -2.00 2.41
CA LEU A 9 9.03 -1.71 2.92
C LEU A 9 8.62 -0.25 2.65
N GLU A 10 9.53 0.70 2.87
CA GLU A 10 9.25 2.11 2.58
C GLU A 10 9.10 2.36 1.07
N SER A 11 9.90 1.71 0.22
CA SER A 11 9.74 1.77 -1.24
C SER A 11 8.37 1.25 -1.66
N ILE A 12 7.94 0.10 -1.13
CA ILE A 12 6.62 -0.47 -1.44
C ILE A 12 5.49 0.47 -1.02
N LYS A 13 5.57 1.09 0.16
CA LYS A 13 4.58 2.09 0.61
C LYS A 13 4.55 3.32 -0.29
N HIS A 14 5.71 3.77 -0.76
CA HIS A 14 5.82 4.89 -1.68
C HIS A 14 5.16 4.55 -3.02
N ASP A 15 5.49 3.41 -3.61
CA ASP A 15 4.96 2.99 -4.90
C ASP A 15 3.45 2.74 -4.84
N LEU A 16 2.95 2.16 -3.74
CA LEU A 16 1.50 2.06 -3.48
C LEU A 16 0.82 3.43 -3.44
N SER A 17 1.48 4.46 -2.91
CA SER A 17 0.92 5.81 -2.87
C SER A 17 0.77 6.40 -4.27
N ARG A 18 1.73 6.13 -5.16
CA ARG A 18 1.67 6.56 -6.56
C ARG A 18 0.56 5.85 -7.31
N ILE A 19 0.46 4.52 -7.17
CA ILE A 19 -0.60 3.73 -7.81
C ILE A 19 -1.99 4.19 -7.35
N ILE A 20 -2.16 4.48 -6.06
CA ILE A 20 -3.44 5.00 -5.53
C ILE A 20 -3.79 6.34 -6.20
N ALA A 21 -2.83 7.27 -6.29
CA ALA A 21 -3.06 8.56 -6.94
C ALA A 21 -3.40 8.41 -8.44
N GLU A 22 -2.66 7.58 -9.17
CA GLU A 22 -2.92 7.30 -10.58
C GLU A 22 -4.32 6.70 -10.80
N LEU A 23 -4.76 5.79 -9.93
CA LEU A 23 -6.12 5.25 -10.00
C LEU A 23 -7.20 6.31 -9.76
N GLU A 24 -6.97 7.24 -8.83
CA GLU A 24 -7.89 8.35 -8.57
C GLU A 24 -7.96 9.30 -9.76
N GLU A 25 -6.82 9.64 -10.36
CA GLU A 25 -6.75 10.46 -11.58
C GLU A 25 -7.47 9.80 -12.75
N ILE A 26 -7.27 8.50 -12.96
CA ILE A 26 -7.99 7.72 -13.98
C ILE A 26 -9.50 7.75 -13.72
N ALA A 27 -9.94 7.57 -12.47
CA ALA A 27 -11.36 7.61 -12.14
C ALA A 27 -11.98 8.98 -12.40
N ILE A 28 -11.24 10.06 -12.12
CA ILE A 28 -11.66 11.44 -12.43
C ILE A 28 -11.79 11.62 -13.93
N GLY A 29 -10.77 11.24 -14.71
CA GLY A 29 -10.80 11.34 -16.17
C GLY A 29 -11.95 10.53 -16.80
N ILE A 30 -12.21 9.32 -16.30
CA ILE A 30 -13.39 8.54 -16.73
C ILE A 30 -14.69 9.29 -16.42
N GLY A 31 -14.78 9.89 -15.22
CA GLY A 31 -15.94 10.65 -14.77
C GLY A 31 -16.21 11.89 -15.63
N SER A 32 -15.18 12.61 -16.07
CA SER A 32 -15.33 13.82 -16.88
C SER A 32 -15.45 13.56 -18.38
N ASP A 33 -14.70 12.61 -18.91
CA ASP A 33 -14.48 12.52 -20.36
C ASP A 33 -15.56 11.69 -21.07
N PHE A 34 -16.34 10.92 -20.31
CA PHE A 34 -17.38 10.01 -20.83
C PHE A 34 -18.76 10.26 -20.22
N GLU A 35 -19.03 11.50 -19.78
CA GLU A 35 -20.29 11.89 -19.14
C GLU A 35 -21.52 11.46 -19.96
N GLY A 36 -22.49 10.82 -19.28
CA GLY A 36 -23.72 10.32 -19.90
C GLY A 36 -23.65 8.91 -20.49
N ILE A 37 -22.48 8.24 -20.49
CA ILE A 37 -22.30 6.88 -21.01
C ILE A 37 -21.95 5.88 -19.89
N GLY A 38 -22.70 5.89 -18.77
CA GLY A 38 -22.48 4.94 -17.66
C GLY A 38 -21.08 5.03 -17.01
N ASN A 39 -20.37 6.12 -17.27
CA ASN A 39 -19.05 6.47 -16.78
C ASN A 39 -18.95 6.45 -15.25
N GLU A 40 -20.03 6.83 -14.56
CA GLU A 40 -20.15 6.79 -13.10
C GLU A 40 -19.82 5.40 -12.53
N LYS A 41 -20.35 4.35 -13.17
CA LYS A 41 -20.13 2.97 -12.72
C LYS A 41 -18.70 2.54 -12.95
N CYS A 42 -18.09 2.96 -14.06
CA CYS A 42 -16.69 2.65 -14.36
C CYS A 42 -15.75 3.38 -13.37
N ALA A 43 -15.91 4.70 -13.22
CA ALA A 43 -15.15 5.51 -12.26
C ALA A 43 -15.28 4.95 -10.83
N SER A 44 -16.49 4.60 -10.40
CA SER A 44 -16.73 3.98 -9.08
C SER A 44 -15.98 2.66 -8.89
N ARG A 45 -15.87 1.83 -9.92
CA ARG A 45 -15.11 0.57 -9.85
C ARG A 45 -13.61 0.82 -9.70
N VAL A 46 -13.07 1.82 -10.41
CA VAL A 46 -11.67 2.22 -10.27
C VAL A 46 -11.39 2.76 -8.86
N LEU A 47 -12.26 3.63 -8.34
CA LEU A 47 -12.16 4.14 -6.96
C LEU A 47 -12.17 3.02 -5.92
N ARG A 48 -12.99 1.98 -6.11
CA ARG A 48 -13.02 0.82 -5.21
C ARG A 48 -11.69 0.05 -5.18
N ILE A 49 -10.95 0.03 -6.29
CA ILE A 49 -9.60 -0.55 -6.34
C ILE A 49 -8.61 0.35 -5.59
N ALA A 50 -8.70 1.67 -5.77
CA ALA A 50 -7.90 2.63 -4.98
C ALA A 50 -8.14 2.45 -3.47
N ASP A 51 -9.39 2.31 -3.03
CA ASP A 51 -9.75 2.03 -1.64
C ASP A 51 -9.16 0.72 -1.11
N HIS A 52 -9.16 -0.33 -1.93
CA HIS A 52 -8.49 -1.57 -1.56
C HIS A 52 -7.01 -1.35 -1.27
N TYR A 53 -6.29 -0.61 -2.14
CA TYR A 53 -4.88 -0.33 -1.94
C TYR A 53 -4.61 0.65 -0.79
N ARG A 54 -5.51 1.60 -0.50
CA ARG A 54 -5.45 2.42 0.73
C ARG A 54 -5.51 1.54 1.98
N ASN A 55 -6.37 0.53 2.00
CA ASN A 55 -6.44 -0.43 3.10
C ASN A 55 -5.17 -1.28 3.21
N VAL A 56 -4.60 -1.74 2.10
CA VAL A 56 -3.31 -2.46 2.09
C VAL A 56 -2.20 -1.57 2.66
N LYS A 57 -2.08 -0.33 2.20
CA LYS A 57 -1.10 0.64 2.69
C LYS A 57 -1.27 0.91 4.19
N SER A 58 -2.50 1.03 4.68
CA SER A 58 -2.78 1.15 6.12
C SER A 58 -2.23 -0.03 6.92
N ARG A 59 -2.45 -1.26 6.43
CA ARG A 59 -1.90 -2.48 7.06
C ARG A 59 -0.37 -2.49 7.03
N LEU A 60 0.26 -2.07 5.94
CA LEU A 60 1.72 -1.94 5.87
C LEU A 60 2.28 -0.89 6.83
N ASN A 61 1.56 0.21 7.04
CA ASN A 61 1.93 1.23 8.02
C ASN A 61 1.84 0.73 9.46
N SER A 62 0.98 -0.26 9.73
CA SER A 62 0.87 -0.89 11.06
C SER A 62 2.03 -1.85 11.40
N ILE A 63 2.92 -2.15 10.45
CA ILE A 63 4.06 -3.04 10.69
C ILE A 63 5.08 -2.32 11.57
N ASP A 64 5.16 -2.74 12.84
CA ASP A 64 6.22 -2.33 13.75
C ASP A 64 7.53 -3.10 13.44
N THR A 65 8.37 -2.47 12.63
CA THR A 65 9.67 -3.02 12.21
C THR A 65 10.67 -3.17 13.36
N ARG A 66 10.49 -2.42 14.47
CA ARG A 66 11.34 -2.51 15.66
C ARG A 66 11.03 -3.78 16.44
N ARG A 67 9.75 -4.05 16.69
CA ARG A 67 9.29 -5.29 17.35
C ARG A 67 9.79 -6.54 16.64
N VAL A 68 9.68 -6.57 15.31
CA VAL A 68 10.18 -7.69 14.49
C VAL A 68 11.71 -7.83 14.60
N ALA A 69 12.46 -6.72 14.66
CA ALA A 69 13.91 -6.78 14.85
C ALA A 69 14.29 -7.35 16.23
N ASP A 70 13.54 -7.02 17.28
CA ASP A 70 13.82 -7.46 18.65
C ASP A 70 13.46 -8.94 18.87
N GLU A 71 12.37 -9.43 18.28
CA GLU A 71 12.04 -10.87 18.26
C GLU A 71 13.13 -11.70 17.56
N PHE A 72 13.61 -11.28 16.39
CA PHE A 72 14.69 -11.95 15.68
C PHE A 72 15.99 -12.01 16.51
N LYS A 73 16.38 -10.90 17.16
CA LYS A 73 17.57 -10.86 18.04
C LYS A 73 17.44 -11.81 19.24
N ARG A 74 16.24 -11.92 19.83
CA ARG A 74 15.99 -12.84 20.96
C ARG A 74 16.14 -14.31 20.54
N ASN A 75 15.58 -14.68 19.38
CA ASN A 75 15.67 -16.05 18.88
C ASN A 75 17.11 -16.46 18.53
N LEU A 76 17.93 -15.54 18.01
CA LEU A 76 19.36 -15.80 17.77
C LEU A 76 20.16 -16.01 19.05
N LYS A 77 19.81 -15.30 20.14
CA LYS A 77 20.50 -15.46 21.44
C LYS A 77 20.13 -16.77 22.13
N GLY A 78 18.89 -17.23 22.02
CA GLY A 78 18.44 -18.49 22.61
C GLY A 78 18.87 -19.76 21.86
N ALA A 79 19.31 -19.63 20.60
CA ALA A 79 19.79 -20.77 19.81
C ALA A 79 21.30 -21.08 20.00
N ASN A 80 22.04 -20.20 20.69
CA ASN A 80 23.49 -20.32 20.93
C ASN A 80 23.83 -20.65 22.41
N THR A 81 22.84 -21.10 23.17
CA THR A 81 22.95 -21.58 24.57
C THR A 81 22.28 -22.92 24.67
#